data_AF-A0A3A4VBU9-F1
#
_entry.id   AF-A0A3A4VBU9-F1
#
_cell.length_a   1.000
_cell.length_b   1.000
_cell.length_c   1.000
_cell.angle_alpha   90.00
_cell.angle_beta   90.00
_cell.angle_gamma   90.00
#
_symmetry.space_group_name_H-M   'P 1'
#
loop_
_entity.id
_entity.type
_entity.pdbx_description
1 polymer ?
#
loop_
_entity_poly.entity_id
_entity_poly.type
_entity_poly.pdbx_seq_one_letter_code
_entity_poly.pdbx_strand_id
1 'polypeptide(L)'
;MPRKNWNKEIVISAILELCRGGVNPNPSTMLKKDPALYSAGCRLFGAWRNALTAAGLQYKEVMHKPQPSIRKKWNRASIIEEIRGLNQLGAPLNSNHLQKNNRLLYQAVVRHFGGLAQVVAAAGLDYSRIRKRNPMRSWTKNAVVAEIIRRNEEGLSIRRGIVYSHDPGLYSAARRFFGTNGWAKARSLAGFDPNEPRPDQIWDEKTVVAEILKLYADGVPLNVGALQGTSYSYILGAARTVFGSWAKAVRASGLSYARIRKKRYGWWTKPRVVMCIRNLEKRGVRLSLQSIRTTHVALMSAALAEFGSWAEAVEAAGISYRKHCRVWSTKAWLRSLRDSEYAALIENAKGHAKRRRAKK
;
A
#
# COMPACT_ATOMS: atom_id res chain seq x y z
N MET A 1 -30.08 23.92 27.46
CA MET A 1 -31.41 23.34 27.69
C MET A 1 -31.48 22.86 29.14
N PRO A 2 -32.38 23.39 29.98
CA PRO A 2 -32.50 22.93 31.37
C PRO A 2 -32.79 21.42 31.40
N ARG A 3 -32.12 20.67 32.28
CA ARG A 3 -32.34 19.23 32.45
C ARG A 3 -33.76 19.03 32.99
N LYS A 4 -34.69 18.65 32.11
CA LYS A 4 -36.06 18.28 32.50
C LYS A 4 -35.95 17.17 33.56
N ASN A 5 -36.42 17.43 34.77
CA ASN A 5 -36.34 16.47 35.86
C ASN A 5 -37.43 15.41 35.62
N TRP A 6 -37.03 14.27 35.03
CA TRP A 6 -37.98 13.22 34.66
C TRP A 6 -38.45 12.45 35.89
N ASN A 7 -39.76 12.48 36.16
CA ASN A 7 -40.46 11.55 37.05
C ASN A 7 -41.49 10.74 36.24
N LYS A 8 -42.17 9.80 36.91
CA LYS A 8 -43.11 8.88 36.23
C LYS A 8 -44.27 9.63 35.60
N GLU A 9 -44.76 10.66 36.27
CA GLU A 9 -45.90 11.49 35.87
C GLU A 9 -45.58 12.32 34.62
N ILE A 10 -44.38 12.92 34.57
CA ILE A 10 -43.90 13.73 33.43
C ILE A 10 -43.67 12.85 32.19
N VAL A 11 -43.23 11.60 32.37
CA VAL A 11 -43.10 10.67 31.24
C VAL A 11 -44.48 10.29 30.70
N ILE A 12 -45.45 9.99 31.58
CA ILE A 12 -46.82 9.66 31.16
C ILE A 12 -47.46 10.85 30.45
N SER A 13 -47.35 12.06 31.00
CA SER A 13 -47.92 13.26 30.37
C SER A 13 -47.30 13.56 29.01
N ALA A 14 -45.97 13.41 28.88
CA ALA A 14 -45.28 13.59 27.60
C ALA A 14 -45.70 12.55 26.55
N ILE A 15 -45.93 11.29 26.95
CA ILE A 15 -46.47 10.26 26.05
C ILE A 15 -47.88 10.63 25.57
N LEU A 16 -48.75 11.09 26.47
CA LEU A 16 -50.12 11.49 26.13
C LEU A 16 -50.16 12.77 25.28
N GLU A 17 -49.25 13.72 25.48
CA GLU A 17 -49.08 14.89 24.61
C GLU A 17 -48.66 14.50 23.19
N LEU A 18 -47.74 13.55 23.03
CA LEU A 18 -47.35 13.04 21.73
C LEU A 18 -48.53 12.39 21.00
N CYS A 19 -49.33 11.59 21.71
CA CYS A 19 -50.56 11.00 21.16
C CYS A 19 -51.58 12.07 20.74
N ARG A 20 -51.80 13.10 21.57
CA ARG A 20 -52.67 14.25 21.24
C ARG A 20 -52.16 15.02 20.01
N GLY A 21 -50.85 15.10 19.83
CA GLY A 21 -50.21 15.67 18.64
C GLY A 21 -50.20 14.76 17.41
N GLY A 22 -50.89 13.60 17.44
CA GLY A 22 -50.95 12.64 16.33
C GLY A 22 -49.64 11.87 16.08
N VAL A 23 -48.67 11.96 17.00
CA VAL A 23 -47.40 11.23 16.89
C VAL A 23 -47.54 9.87 17.55
N ASN A 24 -47.34 8.80 16.79
CA ASN A 24 -47.30 7.45 17.33
C ASN A 24 -46.03 7.25 18.20
N PRO A 25 -46.16 6.98 19.52
CA PRO A 25 -45.03 6.88 20.46
C PRO A 25 -44.34 5.50 20.43
N ASN A 26 -44.21 4.89 19.25
CA ASN A 26 -43.46 3.64 19.12
C ASN A 26 -41.96 3.86 19.38
N PRO A 27 -41.23 2.81 19.83
CA PRO A 27 -39.81 2.92 20.19
C PRO A 27 -38.93 3.53 19.10
N SER A 28 -39.19 3.21 17.83
CA SER A 28 -38.38 3.69 16.70
C SER A 28 -38.58 5.17 16.41
N THR A 29 -39.80 5.69 16.60
CA THR A 29 -40.12 7.11 16.49
C THR A 29 -39.48 7.88 17.64
N MET A 30 -39.57 7.35 18.87
CA MET A 30 -39.05 8.01 20.06
C MET A 30 -37.52 8.09 20.08
N LEU A 31 -36.83 7.02 19.68
CA LEU A 31 -35.37 7.03 19.52
C LEU A 31 -34.86 8.07 18.50
N LYS A 32 -35.71 8.49 17.55
CA LYS A 32 -35.35 9.50 16.54
C LYS A 32 -35.79 10.92 16.94
N LYS A 33 -36.99 11.07 17.49
CA LYS A 33 -37.59 12.38 17.78
C LYS A 33 -37.29 12.89 19.18
N ASP A 34 -37.32 12.02 20.19
CA ASP A 34 -37.04 12.40 21.58
C ASP A 34 -36.34 11.25 22.33
N PRO A 35 -35.01 11.10 22.13
CA PRO A 35 -34.23 10.07 22.81
C PRO A 35 -34.24 10.24 24.34
N ALA A 36 -34.36 11.47 24.84
CA ALA A 36 -34.33 11.76 26.27
C ALA A 36 -35.60 11.23 26.96
N LEU A 37 -36.77 11.43 26.35
CA LEU A 37 -38.03 10.84 26.82
C LEU A 37 -37.98 9.32 26.78
N TYR A 38 -37.47 8.72 25.68
CA TYR A 38 -37.34 7.26 25.56
C TYR A 38 -36.46 6.67 26.68
N SER A 39 -35.28 7.24 26.90
CA SER A 39 -34.37 6.83 27.96
C SER A 39 -34.96 7.03 29.35
N ALA A 40 -35.68 8.13 29.60
CA ALA A 40 -36.35 8.39 30.86
C ALA A 40 -37.46 7.35 31.15
N GLY A 41 -38.28 7.02 30.15
CA GLY A 41 -39.33 6.00 30.28
C GLY A 41 -38.77 4.60 30.53
N CYS A 42 -37.71 4.21 29.82
CA CYS A 42 -37.01 2.96 30.10
C CYS A 42 -36.42 2.93 31.53
N ARG A 43 -35.81 4.03 31.98
CA ARG A 43 -35.19 4.10 33.31
C ARG A 43 -36.20 4.04 34.45
N LEU A 44 -37.33 4.75 34.33
CA LEU A 44 -38.31 4.89 35.41
C LEU A 44 -39.34 3.76 35.46
N PHE A 45 -39.62 3.10 34.34
CA PHE A 45 -40.60 2.02 34.23
C PHE A 45 -39.96 0.65 33.88
N GLY A 46 -38.62 0.59 33.81
CA GLY A 46 -37.83 -0.60 33.47
C GLY A 46 -37.80 -0.92 31.97
N ALA A 47 -38.89 -0.63 31.25
CA ALA A 47 -38.97 -0.77 29.80
C ALA A 47 -39.96 0.25 29.21
N TRP A 48 -39.70 0.71 27.98
CA TRP A 48 -40.60 1.65 27.29
C TRP A 48 -42.04 1.13 27.17
N ARG A 49 -42.21 -0.19 26.96
CA ARG A 49 -43.54 -0.82 26.93
C ARG A 49 -44.32 -0.60 28.22
N ASN A 50 -43.65 -0.61 29.37
CA ASN A 50 -44.28 -0.44 30.68
C ASN A 50 -44.70 1.03 30.88
N ALA A 51 -43.91 1.98 30.34
CA ALA A 51 -44.27 3.39 30.33
C ALA A 51 -45.51 3.65 29.43
N LEU A 52 -45.60 2.98 28.29
CA LEU A 52 -46.79 3.01 27.42
C LEU A 52 -48.02 2.41 28.12
N THR A 53 -47.88 1.25 28.78
CA THR A 53 -48.95 0.63 29.57
C THR A 53 -49.40 1.54 30.72
N ALA A 54 -48.45 2.18 31.42
CA ALA A 54 -48.77 3.12 32.50
C ALA A 54 -49.48 4.39 32.00
N ALA A 55 -49.24 4.78 30.74
CA ALA A 55 -49.98 5.84 30.06
C ALA A 55 -51.33 5.38 29.47
N GLY A 56 -51.78 4.15 29.77
CA GLY A 56 -53.04 3.60 29.27
C GLY A 56 -53.01 3.16 27.80
N LEU A 57 -51.83 3.10 27.17
CA LEU A 57 -51.68 2.71 25.77
C LEU A 57 -51.40 1.21 25.66
N GLN A 58 -52.17 0.51 24.83
CA GLN A 58 -51.86 -0.87 24.52
C GLN A 58 -50.63 -0.94 23.60
N TYR A 59 -49.57 -1.58 24.07
CA TYR A 59 -48.32 -1.73 23.31
C TYR A 59 -48.53 -2.27 21.89
N LYS A 60 -49.49 -3.18 21.69
CA LYS A 60 -49.80 -3.77 20.38
C LYS A 60 -50.38 -2.75 19.39
N GLU A 61 -51.19 -1.80 19.86
CA GLU A 61 -51.80 -0.75 19.04
C GLU A 61 -50.77 0.33 18.67
N VAL A 62 -49.88 0.68 19.61
CA VAL A 62 -48.76 1.60 19.36
C VAL A 62 -47.76 1.00 18.36
N MET A 63 -47.56 -0.31 18.40
CA MET A 63 -46.65 -1.04 17.51
C MET A 63 -47.22 -1.27 16.09
N HIS A 64 -48.29 -0.58 15.68
CA HIS A 64 -48.76 -0.64 14.30
C HIS A 64 -47.59 -0.50 13.33
N LYS A 65 -47.32 -1.61 12.63
CA LYS A 65 -46.28 -1.71 11.59
C LYS A 65 -46.49 -0.52 10.65
N PRO A 66 -45.43 0.18 10.21
CA PRO A 66 -45.60 1.12 9.10
C PRO A 66 -46.39 0.38 8.02
N GLN A 67 -47.42 1.04 7.49
CA GLN A 67 -48.34 0.49 6.48
C GLN A 67 -47.56 -0.42 5.53
N PRO A 68 -48.12 -1.56 5.06
CA PRO A 68 -47.44 -2.36 4.06
C PRO A 68 -47.11 -1.42 2.92
N SER A 69 -45.84 -1.03 2.81
CA SER A 69 -45.31 -0.31 1.67
C SER A 69 -45.89 -1.06 0.48
N ILE A 70 -46.56 -0.39 -0.44
CA ILE A 70 -46.94 -0.97 -1.73
C ILE A 70 -45.63 -1.49 -2.31
N ARG A 71 -45.27 -2.74 -1.99
CA ARG A 71 -44.01 -3.33 -2.40
C ARG A 71 -44.25 -3.59 -3.86
N LYS A 72 -43.73 -2.70 -4.71
CA LYS A 72 -43.74 -2.87 -6.17
C LYS A 72 -43.38 -4.32 -6.44
N LYS A 73 -44.36 -5.11 -6.90
CA LYS A 73 -44.16 -6.52 -7.19
C LYS A 73 -43.35 -6.57 -8.47
N TRP A 74 -42.09 -6.97 -8.33
CA TRP A 74 -41.20 -7.12 -9.46
C TRP A 74 -41.55 -8.41 -10.21
N ASN A 75 -41.76 -8.28 -11.51
CA ASN A 75 -41.86 -9.40 -12.44
C ASN A 75 -40.88 -9.13 -13.60
N ARG A 76 -40.63 -10.12 -14.45
CA ARG A 76 -39.64 -9.97 -15.53
C ARG A 76 -39.95 -8.77 -16.46
N ALA A 77 -41.21 -8.57 -16.81
CA ALA A 77 -41.63 -7.45 -17.66
C ALA A 77 -41.46 -6.09 -16.98
N SER A 78 -41.89 -5.95 -15.72
CA SER A 78 -41.80 -4.67 -14.98
C SER A 78 -40.36 -4.26 -14.69
N ILE A 79 -39.44 -5.23 -14.57
CA ILE A 79 -38.01 -4.95 -14.46
C ILE A 79 -37.45 -4.46 -15.81
N ILE A 80 -37.83 -5.08 -16.93
CA ILE A 80 -37.38 -4.66 -18.27
C ILE A 80 -37.85 -3.24 -18.58
N GLU A 81 -39.12 -2.93 -18.32
CA GLU A 81 -39.67 -1.59 -18.52
C GLU A 81 -38.99 -0.53 -17.65
N GLU A 82 -38.67 -0.86 -16.40
CA GLU A 82 -37.94 0.06 -15.53
C GLU A 82 -36.51 0.35 -16.06
N ILE A 83 -35.81 -0.68 -16.55
CA ILE A 83 -34.47 -0.53 -17.13
C ILE A 83 -34.54 0.30 -18.42
N ARG A 84 -35.56 0.11 -19.25
CA ARG A 84 -35.80 0.94 -20.45
C ARG A 84 -36.08 2.39 -20.08
N GLY A 85 -36.95 2.62 -19.09
CA GLY A 85 -37.27 3.97 -18.60
C GLY A 85 -36.03 4.69 -18.05
N LEU A 86 -35.21 3.99 -17.25
CA LEU A 86 -33.93 4.53 -16.76
C LEU A 86 -32.96 4.86 -17.91
N ASN A 87 -32.92 4.05 -18.98
CA ASN A 87 -32.11 4.34 -20.16
C ASN A 87 -32.61 5.58 -20.91
N GLN A 88 -33.92 5.73 -21.11
CA GLN A 88 -34.54 6.88 -21.77
C GLN A 88 -34.29 8.19 -21.01
N LEU A 89 -34.28 8.13 -19.67
CA LEU A 89 -33.94 9.26 -18.80
C LEU A 89 -32.43 9.57 -18.77
N GLY A 90 -31.59 8.81 -19.48
CA GLY A 90 -30.14 8.97 -19.48
C GLY A 90 -29.48 8.57 -18.15
N ALA A 91 -30.19 7.85 -17.28
CA ALA A 91 -29.65 7.44 -15.99
C ALA A 91 -28.55 6.37 -16.17
N PRO A 92 -27.41 6.45 -15.45
CA PRO A 92 -26.34 5.47 -15.60
C PRO A 92 -26.77 4.05 -15.21
N LEU A 93 -26.92 3.15 -16.18
CA LEU A 93 -27.30 1.74 -15.97
C LEU A 93 -26.15 0.83 -15.51
N ASN A 94 -25.12 1.36 -14.84
CA ASN A 94 -24.04 0.51 -14.31
C ASN A 94 -24.40 -0.10 -12.94
N SER A 95 -23.85 -1.28 -12.65
CA SER A 95 -24.17 -2.04 -11.42
C SER A 95 -23.97 -1.23 -10.13
N ASN A 96 -22.90 -0.43 -10.04
CA ASN A 96 -22.64 0.39 -8.85
C ASN A 96 -23.70 1.49 -8.67
N HIS A 97 -24.13 2.13 -9.77
CA HIS A 97 -25.15 3.17 -9.73
C HIS A 97 -26.51 2.59 -9.33
N LEU A 98 -26.91 1.45 -9.89
CA LEU A 98 -28.15 0.77 -9.51
C LEU A 98 -28.14 0.28 -8.06
N GLN A 99 -27.02 -0.26 -7.56
CA GLN A 99 -26.92 -0.68 -6.16
C GLN A 99 -27.09 0.49 -5.18
N LYS A 100 -26.53 1.66 -5.51
CA LYS A 100 -26.59 2.85 -4.65
C LYS A 100 -27.93 3.58 -4.71
N ASN A 101 -28.46 3.79 -5.91
CA ASN A 101 -29.63 4.65 -6.11
C ASN A 101 -30.95 3.86 -6.26
N ASN A 102 -30.89 2.60 -6.70
CA ASN A 102 -32.06 1.78 -7.00
C ASN A 102 -31.91 0.34 -6.44
N ARG A 103 -31.61 0.24 -5.14
CA ARG A 103 -31.25 -1.03 -4.48
C ARG A 103 -32.30 -2.15 -4.65
N LEU A 104 -33.59 -1.80 -4.59
CA LEU A 104 -34.68 -2.79 -4.73
C LEU A 104 -34.78 -3.32 -6.16
N LEU A 105 -34.64 -2.46 -7.16
CA LEU A 105 -34.57 -2.84 -8.56
C LEU A 105 -33.36 -3.75 -8.81
N TYR A 106 -32.18 -3.40 -8.28
CA TYR A 106 -30.98 -4.24 -8.42
C TYR A 106 -31.17 -5.64 -7.83
N GLN A 107 -31.76 -5.74 -6.63
CA GLN A 107 -32.06 -7.04 -6.02
C GLN A 107 -33.08 -7.85 -6.84
N ALA A 108 -34.07 -7.19 -7.44
CA ALA A 108 -35.02 -7.83 -8.33
C ALA A 108 -34.36 -8.33 -9.62
N VAL A 109 -33.48 -7.54 -10.22
CA VAL A 109 -32.67 -7.90 -11.39
C VAL A 109 -31.86 -9.17 -11.11
N VAL A 110 -31.13 -9.21 -9.99
CA VAL A 110 -30.34 -10.39 -9.60
C VAL A 110 -31.25 -11.61 -9.39
N ARG A 111 -32.41 -11.44 -8.74
CA ARG A 111 -33.33 -12.55 -8.44
C ARG A 111 -33.99 -13.14 -9.70
N HIS A 112 -34.45 -12.30 -10.64
CA HIS A 112 -35.27 -12.75 -11.78
C HIS A 112 -34.46 -13.05 -13.05
N PHE A 113 -33.28 -12.41 -13.20
CA PHE A 113 -32.44 -12.51 -14.41
C PHE A 113 -31.02 -13.01 -14.12
N GLY A 114 -30.64 -13.19 -12.85
CA GLY A 114 -29.30 -13.64 -12.46
C GLY A 114 -28.20 -12.58 -12.60
N GLY A 115 -28.53 -11.40 -13.14
CA GLY A 115 -27.56 -10.32 -13.32
C GLY A 115 -28.04 -9.20 -14.24
N LEU A 116 -27.29 -8.10 -14.22
CA LEU A 116 -27.61 -6.90 -14.99
C LEU A 116 -27.36 -7.07 -16.49
N ALA A 117 -26.39 -7.91 -16.89
CA ALA A 117 -26.11 -8.17 -18.29
C ALA A 117 -27.31 -8.80 -19.01
N GLN A 118 -27.96 -9.77 -18.35
CA GLN A 118 -29.09 -10.52 -18.87
C GLN A 118 -30.33 -9.63 -19.03
N VAL A 119 -30.62 -8.78 -18.05
CA VAL A 119 -31.80 -7.89 -18.13
C VAL A 119 -31.61 -6.76 -19.14
N VAL A 120 -30.39 -6.23 -19.27
CA VAL A 120 -30.09 -5.17 -20.26
C VAL A 120 -30.18 -5.73 -21.67
N ALA A 121 -29.68 -6.95 -21.90
CA ALA A 121 -29.87 -7.65 -23.16
C ALA A 121 -31.35 -7.93 -23.45
N ALA A 122 -32.12 -8.41 -22.46
CA ALA A 122 -33.57 -8.63 -22.59
C ALA A 122 -34.36 -7.32 -22.83
N ALA A 123 -33.83 -6.18 -22.37
CA ALA A 123 -34.40 -4.86 -22.64
C ALA A 123 -34.11 -4.36 -24.06
N GLY A 124 -33.32 -5.08 -24.87
CA GLY A 124 -32.92 -4.67 -26.21
C GLY A 124 -31.78 -3.65 -26.23
N LEU A 125 -31.04 -3.52 -25.13
CA LEU A 125 -29.96 -2.55 -24.98
C LEU A 125 -28.60 -3.24 -25.12
N ASP A 126 -27.66 -2.58 -25.79
CA ASP A 126 -26.29 -3.07 -25.91
C ASP A 126 -25.53 -2.87 -24.58
N TYR A 127 -25.43 -3.94 -23.80
CA TYR A 127 -24.76 -3.93 -22.50
C TYR A 127 -23.27 -3.54 -22.60
N SER A 128 -22.62 -3.76 -23.75
CA SER A 128 -21.22 -3.38 -23.94
C SER A 128 -21.02 -1.87 -23.94
N ARG A 129 -22.00 -1.11 -24.47
CA ARG A 129 -22.02 0.36 -24.47
C ARG A 129 -22.34 0.95 -23.09
N ILE A 130 -23.13 0.23 -22.28
CA ILE A 130 -23.51 0.64 -20.92
C ILE A 130 -22.36 0.42 -19.92
N ARG A 131 -21.50 -0.56 -20.18
CA ARG A 131 -20.33 -0.84 -19.34
C ARG A 131 -19.19 0.13 -19.68
N LYS A 132 -19.01 1.18 -18.87
CA LYS A 132 -17.87 2.13 -18.96
C LYS A 132 -16.46 1.49 -18.88
N ARG A 133 -16.37 0.19 -18.55
CA ARG A 133 -15.14 -0.59 -18.60
C ARG A 133 -15.24 -1.57 -19.77
N ASN A 134 -14.31 -1.44 -20.71
CA ASN A 134 -14.03 -2.38 -21.81
C ASN A 134 -14.28 -3.82 -21.32
N PRO A 135 -14.93 -4.72 -22.10
CA PRO A 135 -15.23 -6.07 -21.67
C PRO A 135 -13.99 -6.68 -21.03
N MET A 136 -14.07 -6.96 -19.74
CA MET A 136 -12.94 -7.53 -19.00
C MET A 136 -12.57 -8.82 -19.73
N ARG A 137 -11.39 -8.88 -20.36
CA ARG A 137 -10.88 -10.09 -21.01
C ARG A 137 -11.16 -11.26 -20.07
N SER A 138 -12.01 -12.18 -20.52
CA SER A 138 -12.38 -13.34 -19.71
C SER A 138 -11.23 -14.32 -19.80
N TRP A 139 -10.38 -14.31 -18.78
CA TRP A 139 -9.21 -15.16 -18.73
C TRP A 139 -9.59 -16.56 -18.26
N THR A 140 -9.20 -17.55 -19.05
CA THR A 140 -9.14 -18.99 -18.70
C THR A 140 -7.70 -19.47 -18.88
N LYS A 141 -7.37 -20.69 -18.44
CA LYS A 141 -6.05 -21.31 -18.71
C LYS A 141 -5.73 -21.28 -20.22
N ASN A 142 -6.70 -21.70 -21.04
CA ASN A 142 -6.54 -21.75 -22.49
C ASN A 142 -6.45 -20.35 -23.11
N ALA A 143 -7.23 -19.37 -22.63
CA ALA A 143 -7.17 -18.01 -23.15
C ALA A 143 -5.81 -17.33 -22.87
N VAL A 144 -5.17 -17.65 -21.74
CA VAL A 144 -3.82 -17.17 -21.45
C VAL A 144 -2.81 -17.78 -22.43
N VAL A 145 -2.89 -19.08 -22.67
CA VAL A 145 -2.01 -19.80 -23.62
C VAL A 145 -2.19 -19.27 -25.04
N ALA A 146 -3.44 -19.18 -25.51
CA ALA A 146 -3.78 -18.67 -26.85
C ALA A 146 -3.31 -17.22 -27.03
N GLU A 147 -3.44 -16.37 -26.02
CA GLU A 147 -2.93 -15.00 -26.10
C GLU A 147 -1.41 -14.93 -26.18
N ILE A 148 -0.68 -15.81 -25.47
CA ILE A 148 0.79 -15.86 -25.57
C ILE A 148 1.19 -16.24 -27.00
N ILE A 149 0.52 -17.22 -27.61
CA ILE A 149 0.75 -17.62 -29.02
C ILE A 149 0.47 -16.45 -29.95
N ARG A 150 -0.72 -15.85 -29.87
CA ARG A 150 -1.13 -14.69 -30.69
C ARG A 150 -0.12 -13.55 -30.63
N ARG A 151 0.35 -13.20 -29.42
CA ARG A 151 1.37 -12.15 -29.25
C ARG A 151 2.65 -12.48 -30.01
N ASN A 152 3.11 -13.72 -29.93
CA ASN A 152 4.31 -14.14 -30.63
C ASN A 152 4.13 -14.09 -32.16
N GLU A 153 2.98 -14.55 -32.67
CA GLU A 153 2.64 -14.52 -34.10
C GLU A 153 2.59 -13.09 -34.66
N GLU A 154 2.10 -12.13 -33.86
CA GLU A 154 2.09 -10.71 -34.20
C GLU A 154 3.44 -10.00 -33.98
N GLY A 155 4.50 -10.74 -33.64
CA GLY A 155 5.82 -10.19 -33.34
C GLY A 155 5.91 -9.38 -32.05
N LEU A 156 4.88 -9.44 -31.20
CA LEU A 156 4.86 -8.81 -29.89
C LEU A 156 5.69 -9.62 -28.89
N SER A 157 6.44 -8.92 -28.05
CA SER A 157 7.29 -9.58 -27.05
C SER A 157 6.48 -10.39 -26.04
N ILE A 158 6.87 -11.67 -25.88
CA ILE A 158 6.38 -12.60 -24.85
C ILE A 158 7.27 -12.62 -23.60
N ARG A 159 8.24 -11.71 -23.49
CA ARG A 159 9.08 -11.55 -22.30
C ARG A 159 8.23 -11.07 -21.12
N ARG A 160 8.40 -11.70 -19.96
CA ARG A 160 7.68 -11.41 -18.72
C ARG A 160 7.69 -9.93 -18.37
N GLY A 161 8.86 -9.27 -18.43
CA GLY A 161 8.99 -7.86 -18.08
C GLY A 161 8.20 -6.93 -19.01
N ILE A 162 8.20 -7.23 -20.32
CA ILE A 162 7.47 -6.46 -21.33
C ILE A 162 5.96 -6.74 -21.23
N VAL A 163 5.56 -7.99 -21.03
CA VAL A 163 4.14 -8.32 -20.82
C VAL A 163 3.62 -7.74 -19.52
N TYR A 164 4.40 -7.75 -18.44
CA TYR A 164 4.00 -7.14 -17.16
C TYR A 164 3.71 -5.64 -17.28
N SER A 165 4.50 -4.93 -18.10
CA SER A 165 4.35 -3.48 -18.30
C SER A 165 3.25 -3.13 -19.31
N HIS A 166 3.20 -3.81 -20.46
CA HIS A 166 2.25 -3.49 -21.55
C HIS A 166 0.91 -4.23 -21.45
N ASP A 167 0.85 -5.39 -20.81
CA ASP A 167 -0.38 -6.15 -20.57
C ASP A 167 -0.38 -6.82 -19.18
N PRO A 168 -0.50 -6.01 -18.12
CA PRO A 168 -0.53 -6.51 -16.74
C PRO A 168 -1.72 -7.46 -16.49
N GLY A 169 -2.78 -7.38 -17.30
CA GLY A 169 -3.95 -8.25 -17.23
C GLY A 169 -3.61 -9.69 -17.59
N LEU A 170 -2.95 -9.90 -18.73
CA LEU A 170 -2.45 -11.20 -19.18
C LEU A 170 -1.46 -11.82 -18.18
N TYR A 171 -0.50 -11.02 -17.69
CA TYR A 171 0.48 -11.51 -16.71
C TYR A 171 -0.19 -11.94 -15.39
N SER A 172 -1.13 -11.13 -14.89
CA SER A 172 -1.87 -11.42 -13.67
C SER A 172 -2.74 -12.67 -13.83
N ALA A 173 -3.35 -12.85 -15.00
CA ALA A 173 -4.12 -14.05 -15.32
C ALA A 173 -3.23 -15.30 -15.32
N ALA A 174 -2.04 -15.25 -15.91
CA ALA A 174 -1.10 -16.36 -15.90
C ALA A 174 -0.69 -16.75 -14.46
N ARG A 175 -0.40 -15.77 -13.59
CA ARG A 175 -0.12 -16.05 -12.17
C ARG A 175 -1.32 -16.67 -11.45
N ARG A 176 -2.52 -16.16 -11.70
CA ARG A 176 -3.75 -16.66 -11.06
C ARG A 176 -4.04 -18.11 -11.41
N PHE A 177 -3.90 -18.49 -12.67
CA PHE A 177 -4.30 -19.82 -13.15
C PHE A 177 -3.21 -20.90 -13.06
N PHE A 178 -1.93 -20.49 -13.03
CA PHE A 178 -0.80 -21.42 -13.07
C PHE A 178 0.13 -21.31 -11.83
N GLY A 179 -0.15 -20.41 -10.88
CA GLY A 179 0.51 -20.30 -9.57
C GLY A 179 1.78 -19.46 -9.55
N THR A 180 2.68 -19.72 -8.58
CA THR A 180 3.89 -18.91 -8.30
C THR A 180 4.81 -18.72 -9.51
N ASN A 181 4.97 -19.77 -10.35
CA ASN A 181 5.70 -19.73 -11.62
C ASN A 181 4.75 -19.69 -12.84
N GLY A 182 3.59 -19.04 -12.68
CA GLY A 182 2.49 -19.19 -13.62
C GLY A 182 2.79 -18.71 -15.04
N TRP A 183 3.60 -17.66 -15.19
CA TRP A 183 4.04 -17.18 -16.51
C TRP A 183 4.90 -18.22 -17.26
N ALA A 184 5.85 -18.83 -16.55
CA ALA A 184 6.74 -19.84 -17.13
C ALA A 184 5.97 -21.08 -17.58
N LYS A 185 5.03 -21.54 -16.75
CA LYS A 185 4.15 -22.67 -17.07
C LYS A 185 3.23 -22.36 -18.27
N ALA A 186 2.64 -21.16 -18.30
CA ALA A 186 1.78 -20.75 -19.41
C ALA A 186 2.56 -20.69 -20.74
N ARG A 187 3.83 -20.24 -20.71
CA ARG A 187 4.72 -20.25 -21.87
C ARG A 187 5.07 -21.66 -22.33
N SER A 188 5.41 -22.56 -21.41
CA SER A 188 5.64 -23.98 -21.73
C SER A 188 4.44 -24.64 -22.37
N LEU A 189 3.22 -24.37 -21.87
CA LEU A 189 1.98 -24.88 -22.47
C LEU A 189 1.66 -24.25 -23.83
N ALA A 190 2.16 -23.04 -24.09
CA ALA A 190 2.09 -22.37 -25.37
C ALA A 190 3.19 -22.82 -26.35
N GLY A 191 4.00 -23.82 -26.01
CA GLY A 191 5.07 -24.34 -26.87
C GLY A 191 6.36 -23.52 -26.86
N PHE A 192 6.50 -22.58 -25.93
CA PHE A 192 7.71 -21.76 -25.76
C PHE A 192 8.53 -22.21 -24.55
N ASP A 193 9.83 -21.94 -24.53
CA ASP A 193 10.68 -22.24 -23.38
C ASP A 193 10.07 -21.65 -22.07
N PRO A 194 9.91 -22.45 -20.99
CA PRO A 194 9.42 -21.96 -19.70
C PRO A 194 10.28 -20.83 -19.12
N ASN A 195 11.59 -20.90 -19.32
CA ASN A 195 12.50 -19.80 -19.05
C ASN A 195 12.37 -18.77 -20.18
N GLU A 196 12.44 -17.48 -19.85
CA GLU A 196 12.63 -16.46 -20.90
C GLU A 196 13.84 -16.88 -21.73
N PRO A 197 13.90 -16.58 -23.05
CA PRO A 197 15.12 -16.81 -23.81
C PRO A 197 16.26 -16.20 -23.01
N ARG A 198 17.00 -17.07 -22.33
CA ARG A 198 18.23 -16.69 -21.68
C ARG A 198 19.12 -16.44 -22.88
N PRO A 199 19.89 -15.36 -22.91
CA PRO A 199 21.17 -15.49 -23.57
C PRO A 199 21.84 -16.65 -22.82
N ASP A 200 21.82 -17.86 -23.36
CA ASP A 200 22.69 -18.97 -22.94
C ASP A 200 24.14 -18.66 -23.35
N GLN A 201 24.50 -17.41 -23.12
CA GLN A 201 25.71 -16.80 -23.56
C GLN A 201 26.63 -16.83 -22.37
N ILE A 202 27.75 -17.52 -22.55
CA ILE A 202 28.92 -17.32 -21.72
C ILE A 202 29.12 -15.80 -21.63
N TRP A 203 29.01 -15.28 -20.40
CA TRP A 203 29.20 -13.86 -20.17
C TRP A 203 30.69 -13.59 -20.28
N ASP A 204 31.07 -12.99 -21.40
CA ASP A 204 32.38 -12.45 -21.65
C ASP A 204 32.25 -10.93 -21.80
N GLU A 205 33.38 -10.25 -21.99
CA GLU A 205 33.38 -8.79 -22.10
C GLU A 205 32.50 -8.28 -23.25
N LYS A 206 32.48 -8.98 -24.39
CA LYS A 206 31.73 -8.57 -25.59
C LYS A 206 30.24 -8.75 -25.39
N THR A 207 29.83 -9.86 -24.79
CA THR A 207 28.41 -10.22 -24.66
C THR A 207 27.71 -9.39 -23.59
N VAL A 208 28.40 -9.07 -22.50
CA VAL A 208 27.93 -8.09 -21.51
C VAL A 208 27.77 -6.70 -22.14
N VAL A 209 28.75 -6.25 -22.94
CA VAL A 209 28.67 -4.94 -23.62
C VAL A 209 27.50 -4.90 -24.62
N ALA A 210 27.34 -5.95 -25.42
CA ALA A 210 26.26 -6.05 -26.40
C ALA A 210 24.88 -5.98 -25.73
N GLU A 211 24.68 -6.68 -24.61
CA GLU A 211 23.41 -6.65 -23.89
C GLU A 211 23.16 -5.28 -23.22
N ILE A 212 24.20 -4.62 -22.69
CA ILE A 212 24.07 -3.25 -22.15
C ILE A 212 23.63 -2.27 -23.24
N LEU A 213 24.24 -2.33 -24.42
CA LEU A 213 23.88 -1.49 -25.57
C LEU A 213 22.46 -1.77 -26.07
N LYS A 214 22.07 -3.05 -26.11
CA LYS A 214 20.70 -3.45 -26.47
C LYS A 214 19.68 -2.87 -25.49
N LEU A 215 19.89 -3.05 -24.19
CA LEU A 215 19.01 -2.48 -23.17
C LEU A 215 18.97 -0.93 -23.23
N TYR A 216 20.08 -0.30 -23.62
CA TYR A 216 20.12 1.15 -23.85
C TYR A 216 19.26 1.57 -25.05
N ALA A 217 19.37 0.85 -26.17
CA ALA A 217 18.58 1.10 -27.38
C ALA A 217 17.08 0.86 -27.15
N ASP A 218 16.73 -0.17 -26.38
CA ASP A 218 15.36 -0.49 -25.97
C ASP A 218 14.77 0.53 -24.96
N GLY A 219 15.54 1.57 -24.59
CA GLY A 219 15.11 2.63 -23.67
C GLY A 219 15.00 2.17 -22.21
N VAL A 220 15.56 1.01 -21.86
CA VAL A 220 15.50 0.49 -20.49
C VAL A 220 16.39 1.34 -19.57
N PRO A 221 15.88 1.84 -18.44
CA PRO A 221 16.68 2.64 -17.52
C PRO A 221 17.85 1.83 -16.91
N LEU A 222 19.08 2.07 -17.36
CA LEU A 222 20.28 1.33 -16.95
C LEU A 222 20.85 1.66 -15.56
N ASN A 223 20.13 2.44 -14.75
CA ASN A 223 20.58 2.72 -13.39
C ASN A 223 20.32 1.50 -12.49
N VAL A 224 21.26 1.19 -11.58
CA VAL A 224 21.21 -0.01 -10.74
C VAL A 224 19.86 -0.17 -10.03
N GLY A 225 19.31 0.92 -9.49
CA GLY A 225 18.03 0.89 -8.79
C GLY A 225 16.82 0.57 -9.67
N ALA A 226 16.86 0.91 -10.96
CA ALA A 226 15.81 0.57 -11.91
C ALA A 226 15.96 -0.84 -12.49
N LEU A 227 17.18 -1.37 -12.58
CA LEU A 227 17.43 -2.74 -13.01
C LEU A 227 17.16 -3.74 -11.87
N GLN A 228 17.44 -3.35 -10.63
CA GLN A 228 17.24 -4.18 -9.45
C GLN A 228 15.75 -4.43 -9.19
N GLY A 229 15.38 -5.70 -9.04
CA GLY A 229 13.97 -6.11 -8.88
C GLY A 229 13.19 -6.28 -10.19
N THR A 230 13.85 -6.09 -11.34
CA THR A 230 13.27 -6.38 -12.67
C THR A 230 13.81 -7.69 -13.24
N SER A 231 13.24 -8.11 -14.38
CA SER A 231 13.77 -9.23 -15.18
C SER A 231 15.21 -9.00 -15.65
N TYR A 232 15.72 -7.76 -15.67
CA TYR A 232 17.07 -7.43 -16.12
C TYR A 232 18.14 -7.51 -15.02
N SER A 233 17.78 -7.93 -13.80
CA SER A 233 18.73 -8.01 -12.67
C SER A 233 19.94 -8.93 -12.91
N TYR A 234 19.85 -9.88 -13.84
CA TYR A 234 20.94 -10.80 -14.19
C TYR A 234 22.18 -10.07 -14.75
N ILE A 235 21.99 -8.99 -15.53
CA ILE A 235 23.10 -8.28 -16.18
C ILE A 235 24.00 -7.58 -15.16
N LEU A 236 23.44 -7.21 -14.00
CA LEU A 236 24.20 -6.67 -12.87
C LEU A 236 25.15 -7.72 -12.28
N GLY A 237 24.74 -8.99 -12.27
CA GLY A 237 25.56 -10.12 -11.87
C GLY A 237 26.67 -10.38 -12.87
N ALA A 238 26.31 -10.54 -14.15
CA ALA A 238 27.25 -10.76 -15.25
C ALA A 238 28.32 -9.66 -15.32
N ALA A 239 27.93 -8.39 -15.25
CA ALA A 239 28.86 -7.26 -15.24
C ALA A 239 29.79 -7.22 -14.02
N ARG A 240 29.35 -7.72 -12.86
CA ARG A 240 30.25 -7.86 -11.69
C ARG A 240 31.24 -9.00 -11.88
N THR A 241 30.81 -10.12 -12.44
CA THR A 241 31.69 -11.27 -12.67
C THR A 241 32.76 -10.95 -13.73
N VAL A 242 32.36 -10.35 -14.85
CA VAL A 242 33.25 -10.10 -15.99
C VAL A 242 34.10 -8.83 -15.79
N PHE A 243 33.49 -7.70 -15.41
CA PHE A 243 34.19 -6.41 -15.32
C PHE A 243 34.50 -5.97 -13.89
N GLY A 244 34.14 -6.77 -12.88
CA GLY A 244 34.27 -6.42 -11.45
C GLY A 244 33.23 -5.41 -10.94
N SER A 245 32.61 -4.61 -11.81
CA SER A 245 31.55 -3.67 -11.40
C SER A 245 30.66 -3.23 -12.57
N TRP A 246 29.40 -2.91 -12.26
CA TRP A 246 28.45 -2.33 -13.23
C TRP A 246 28.99 -1.04 -13.87
N ALA A 247 29.64 -0.18 -13.08
CA ALA A 247 30.20 1.07 -13.57
C ALA A 247 31.32 0.86 -14.61
N LYS A 248 32.11 -0.21 -14.47
CA LYS A 248 33.15 -0.55 -15.46
C LYS A 248 32.53 -1.10 -16.74
N ALA A 249 31.57 -2.02 -16.64
CA ALA A 249 30.86 -2.57 -17.80
C ALA A 249 30.13 -1.50 -18.63
N VAL A 250 29.45 -0.54 -17.97
CA VAL A 250 28.77 0.57 -18.65
C VAL A 250 29.76 1.48 -19.38
N ARG A 251 30.92 1.77 -18.79
CA ARG A 251 31.97 2.55 -19.46
C ARG A 251 32.60 1.79 -20.63
N ALA A 252 32.82 0.49 -20.47
CA ALA A 252 33.32 -0.39 -21.54
C ALA A 252 32.35 -0.44 -22.73
N SER A 253 31.06 -0.21 -22.49
CA SER A 253 30.04 -0.08 -23.54
C SER A 253 30.04 1.30 -24.23
N GLY A 254 31.00 2.18 -23.95
CA GLY A 254 31.05 3.55 -24.48
C GLY A 254 30.02 4.51 -23.88
N LEU A 255 29.23 4.07 -22.89
CA LEU A 255 28.19 4.89 -22.27
C LEU A 255 28.74 5.64 -21.05
N SER A 256 28.30 6.89 -20.89
CA SER A 256 28.65 7.68 -19.71
C SER A 256 27.89 7.19 -18.47
N TYR A 257 28.57 6.42 -17.62
CA TYR A 257 27.99 5.95 -16.35
C TYR A 257 27.48 7.10 -15.46
N ALA A 258 28.11 8.29 -15.54
CA ALA A 258 27.69 9.46 -14.80
C ALA A 258 26.30 9.98 -15.21
N ARG A 259 25.93 9.83 -16.50
CA ARG A 259 24.60 10.18 -17.03
C ARG A 259 23.56 9.11 -16.72
N ILE A 260 23.97 7.84 -16.66
CA ILE A 260 23.09 6.70 -16.38
C ILE A 260 22.76 6.60 -14.89
N ARG A 261 23.73 6.84 -14.00
CA ARG A 261 23.48 6.77 -12.56
C ARG A 261 22.53 7.90 -12.15
N LYS A 262 21.34 7.54 -11.63
CA LYS A 262 20.57 8.49 -10.81
C LYS A 262 21.42 8.85 -9.59
N LYS A 263 22.05 10.02 -9.61
CA LYS A 263 22.60 10.64 -8.41
C LYS A 263 21.44 10.73 -7.42
N ARG A 264 21.62 10.25 -6.18
CA ARG A 264 20.85 10.81 -5.04
C ARG A 264 21.34 12.25 -4.89
N TYR A 265 20.89 13.14 -5.77
CA TYR A 265 21.20 14.56 -5.66
C TYR A 265 20.62 15.07 -4.34
N GLY A 266 21.46 15.71 -3.52
CA GLY A 266 21.02 16.49 -2.37
C GLY A 266 21.06 15.83 -0.99
N TRP A 267 21.34 14.52 -0.84
CA TRP A 267 21.43 13.93 0.51
C TRP A 267 22.75 14.20 1.21
N TRP A 268 23.85 14.29 0.46
CA TRP A 268 25.16 14.66 1.01
C TRP A 268 25.54 16.00 0.42
N THR A 269 25.62 16.99 1.28
CA THR A 269 26.08 18.35 0.99
C THR A 269 27.13 18.71 2.04
N LYS A 270 28.03 19.65 1.73
CA LYS A 270 29.00 20.16 2.71
C LYS A 270 28.38 20.43 4.12
N PRO A 271 27.26 21.15 4.26
CA PRO A 271 26.63 21.37 5.57
C PRO A 271 26.17 20.09 6.27
N ARG A 272 25.67 19.11 5.51
CA ARG A 272 25.13 17.87 6.06
C ARG A 272 26.22 16.92 6.54
N VAL A 273 27.33 16.86 5.82
CA VAL A 273 28.54 16.14 6.27
C VAL A 273 29.06 16.74 7.57
N VAL A 274 29.19 18.07 7.65
CA VAL A 274 29.58 18.79 8.87
C VAL A 274 28.65 18.50 10.04
N MET A 275 27.34 18.56 9.82
CA MET A 275 26.32 18.24 10.84
C MET A 275 26.46 16.79 11.35
N CYS A 276 26.66 15.83 10.45
CA CYS A 276 26.87 14.44 10.82
C CYS A 276 28.14 14.24 11.65
N ILE A 277 29.25 14.90 11.28
CA ILE A 277 30.51 14.85 12.04
C ILE A 277 30.32 15.42 13.44
N ARG A 278 29.68 16.59 13.59
CA ARG A 278 29.36 17.18 14.90
C ARG A 278 28.49 16.27 15.76
N ASN A 279 27.52 15.57 15.17
CA ASN A 279 26.67 14.63 15.88
C ASN A 279 27.43 13.38 16.33
N LEU A 280 28.42 12.92 15.55
CA LEU A 280 29.30 11.82 15.97
C LEU A 280 30.18 12.25 17.16
N GLU A 281 30.71 13.47 17.13
CA GLU A 281 31.49 14.04 18.24
C GLU A 281 30.66 14.14 19.53
N LYS A 282 29.44 14.69 19.46
CA LYS A 282 28.52 14.76 20.60
C LYS A 282 28.19 13.40 21.21
N ARG A 283 28.24 12.34 20.40
CA ARG A 283 27.99 10.96 20.81
C ARG A 283 29.25 10.24 21.29
N GLY A 284 30.39 10.93 21.34
CA GLY A 284 31.68 10.36 21.74
C GLY A 284 32.20 9.29 20.77
N VAL A 285 31.75 9.31 19.51
CA VAL A 285 32.21 8.35 18.50
C VAL A 285 33.60 8.78 18.01
N ARG A 286 34.55 7.86 18.05
CA ARG A 286 35.92 8.11 17.59
C ARG A 286 35.93 8.53 16.12
N LEU A 287 36.30 9.78 15.86
CA LEU A 287 36.40 10.35 14.50
C LEU A 287 37.67 9.94 13.73
N SER A 288 38.40 8.91 14.16
CA SER A 288 39.58 8.46 13.42
C SER A 288 39.19 7.86 12.08
N LEU A 289 40.04 8.02 11.07
CA LEU A 289 39.83 7.48 9.73
C LEU A 289 39.42 5.99 9.76
N GLN A 290 40.12 5.20 10.57
CA GLN A 290 39.85 3.76 10.68
C GLN A 290 38.49 3.45 11.31
N SER A 291 38.07 4.20 12.34
CA SER A 291 36.76 4.00 12.98
C SER A 291 35.62 4.36 12.03
N ILE A 292 35.73 5.48 11.33
CA ILE A 292 34.68 5.97 10.44
C ILE A 292 34.59 5.11 9.18
N ARG A 293 35.72 4.59 8.68
CA ARG A 293 35.75 3.64 7.57
C ARG A 293 35.04 2.33 7.89
N THR A 294 35.02 1.88 9.15
CA THR A 294 34.35 0.63 9.53
C THR A 294 32.89 0.83 9.91
N THR A 295 32.52 1.94 10.57
CA THR A 295 31.17 2.15 11.09
C THR A 295 30.29 3.07 10.24
N HIS A 296 30.88 3.96 9.45
CA HIS A 296 30.17 5.04 8.74
C HIS A 296 30.70 5.28 7.31
N VAL A 297 30.80 4.20 6.52
CA VAL A 297 31.32 4.17 5.13
C VAL A 297 30.69 5.22 4.22
N ALA A 298 29.37 5.42 4.33
CA ALA A 298 28.65 6.38 3.49
C ALA A 298 29.01 7.84 3.81
N LEU A 299 29.23 8.16 5.09
CA LEU A 299 29.68 9.49 5.53
C LEU A 299 31.14 9.73 5.12
N MET A 300 32.00 8.71 5.22
CA MET A 300 33.38 8.78 4.74
C MET A 300 33.44 9.08 3.24
N SER A 301 32.66 8.36 2.44
CA SER A 301 32.58 8.57 0.99
C SER A 301 32.05 9.97 0.64
N ALA A 302 31.09 10.47 1.42
CA ALA A 302 30.56 11.82 1.25
C ALA A 302 31.58 12.90 1.62
N ALA A 303 32.32 12.72 2.71
CA ALA A 303 33.38 13.64 3.13
C ALA A 303 34.51 13.73 2.09
N LEU A 304 34.95 12.59 1.55
CA LEU A 304 35.94 12.58 0.46
C LEU A 304 35.41 13.30 -0.79
N ALA A 305 34.15 13.10 -1.15
CA ALA A 305 33.56 13.72 -2.34
C ALA A 305 33.34 15.24 -2.20
N GLU A 306 32.96 15.72 -1.01
CA GLU A 306 32.58 17.12 -0.79
C GLU A 306 33.75 17.99 -0.29
N PHE A 307 34.70 17.42 0.46
CA PHE A 307 35.81 18.14 1.10
C PHE A 307 37.20 17.72 0.64
N GLY A 308 37.34 16.64 -0.13
CA GLY A 308 38.65 16.12 -0.59
C GLY A 308 39.27 15.13 0.38
N SER A 309 39.24 15.42 1.68
CA SER A 309 39.69 14.50 2.73
C SER A 309 38.77 14.44 3.95
N TRP A 310 38.89 13.35 4.73
CA TRP A 310 38.21 13.23 6.03
C TRP A 310 38.71 14.28 7.03
N ALA A 311 40.01 14.58 7.03
CA ALA A 311 40.60 15.57 7.92
C ALA A 311 40.00 16.96 7.67
N GLU A 312 39.93 17.40 6.41
CA GLU A 312 39.34 18.68 6.02
C GLU A 312 37.85 18.75 6.36
N ALA A 313 37.10 17.65 6.21
CA ALA A 313 35.69 17.60 6.61
C ALA A 313 35.51 17.76 8.13
N VAL A 314 36.42 17.19 8.94
CA VAL A 314 36.40 17.29 10.40
C VAL A 314 36.83 18.70 10.85
N GLU A 315 37.82 19.29 10.18
CA GLU A 315 38.25 20.67 10.43
C GLU A 315 37.16 21.68 10.04
N ALA A 316 36.47 21.47 8.93
CA ALA A 316 35.29 22.24 8.54
C ALA A 316 34.13 22.11 9.54
N ALA A 317 34.09 21.04 10.33
CA ALA A 317 33.15 20.89 11.43
C ALA A 317 33.55 21.69 12.69
N GLY A 318 34.73 22.32 12.71
CA GLY A 318 35.29 23.07 13.83
C GLY A 318 36.07 22.19 14.81
N ILE A 319 36.43 20.97 14.42
CA ILE A 319 37.14 20.01 15.26
C ILE A 319 38.57 19.88 14.75
N SER A 320 39.57 20.13 15.60
CA SER A 320 40.96 19.93 15.22
C SER A 320 41.27 18.44 15.10
N TYR A 321 41.27 17.91 13.87
CA TYR A 321 41.42 16.49 13.59
C TYR A 321 42.71 15.91 14.19
N ARG A 322 43.82 16.65 14.09
CA ARG A 322 45.13 16.26 14.64
C ARG A 322 45.14 16.16 16.17
N LYS A 323 44.50 17.12 16.87
CA LYS A 323 44.38 17.08 18.34
C LYS A 323 43.42 15.96 18.77
N HIS A 324 42.28 15.85 18.09
CA HIS A 324 41.27 14.82 18.37
C HIS A 324 41.85 13.40 18.24
N CYS A 325 42.67 13.13 17.22
CA CYS A 325 43.31 11.83 17.06
C CYS A 325 44.45 11.55 18.06
N ARG A 326 45.07 12.60 18.64
CA ARG A 326 46.14 12.48 19.65
C ARG A 326 45.62 12.18 21.07
N VAL A 327 44.46 12.73 21.43
CA VAL A 327 43.88 12.59 22.80
C VAL A 327 43.41 11.17 23.11
N TRP A 328 43.10 10.37 22.08
CA TRP A 328 42.44 9.07 22.24
C TRP A 328 43.38 7.85 22.16
N SER A 329 44.52 7.89 22.86
CA SER A 329 45.12 6.65 23.36
C SER A 329 44.44 6.31 24.69
N THR A 330 44.03 5.06 24.92
CA THR A 330 43.33 4.63 26.14
C THR A 330 44.03 5.10 27.43
N LYS A 331 45.37 5.21 27.37
CA LYS A 331 46.24 5.67 28.45
C LYS A 331 46.19 7.19 28.69
N ALA A 332 45.81 7.99 27.69
CA ALA A 332 45.62 9.44 27.82
C ALA A 332 44.21 9.77 28.33
N TRP A 333 43.18 9.02 27.89
CA TRP A 333 41.80 9.15 28.38
C TRP A 333 41.68 8.81 29.87
N LEU A 334 42.37 7.75 30.33
CA LEU A 334 42.43 7.41 31.76
C LEU A 334 43.12 8.48 32.61
N ARG A 335 44.08 9.23 32.05
CA ARG A 335 44.79 10.32 32.74
C ARG A 335 44.02 11.64 32.77
N SER A 336 42.97 11.77 31.95
CA SER A 336 42.11 12.96 31.95
C SER A 336 40.89 12.84 32.87
N LEU A 337 40.67 11.67 33.49
CA LEU A 337 39.60 11.47 34.47
C LEU A 337 40.02 12.01 35.83
N ARG A 338 39.08 12.63 36.56
CA ARG A 338 39.28 12.95 37.98
C ARG A 338 39.24 11.65 38.80
N ASP A 339 39.91 11.62 39.94
CA ASP A 339 40.01 10.40 40.78
C ASP A 339 38.65 9.80 41.13
N SER A 340 37.64 10.64 41.34
CA SER A 340 36.25 10.22 41.60
C SER A 340 35.58 9.54 40.40
N GLU A 341 35.88 9.99 39.18
CA GLU A 341 35.32 9.43 37.94
C GLU A 341 36.01 8.11 37.57
N TYR A 342 37.32 8.02 37.84
CA TYR A 342 38.08 6.78 37.69
C TYR A 342 37.61 5.71 38.71
N ALA A 343 37.41 6.09 39.97
CA ALA A 343 36.92 5.18 41.01
C ALA A 343 35.51 4.63 40.68
N ALA A 344 34.60 5.49 40.21
CA ALA A 344 33.26 5.07 39.79
C ALA A 344 33.28 4.10 38.58
N LEU A 345 34.22 4.29 37.65
CA LEU A 345 34.41 3.41 36.50
C LEU A 345 34.88 2.01 36.93
N ILE A 346 35.83 1.95 37.86
CA ILE A 346 36.34 0.69 38.42
C ILE A 346 35.27 -0.06 39.22
N GLU A 347 34.48 0.64 40.04
CA GLU A 347 33.40 0.00 40.80
C GLU A 347 32.30 -0.55 39.89
N ASN A 348 31.93 0.18 38.83
CA ASN A 348 31.00 -0.33 37.82
C ASN A 348 31.54 -1.55 37.06
N ALA A 349 32.85 -1.58 36.77
CA ALA A 349 33.49 -2.72 36.14
C ALA A 349 33.50 -3.96 37.06
N LYS A 350 33.77 -3.79 38.36
CA LYS A 350 33.65 -4.85 39.37
C LYS A 350 32.22 -5.36 39.50
N GLY A 351 31.23 -4.46 39.49
CA GLY A 351 29.80 -4.80 39.51
C GLY A 351 29.38 -5.67 38.31
N HIS A 352 29.89 -5.35 37.11
CA HIS A 352 29.67 -6.15 35.91
C HIS A 352 30.33 -7.53 35.98
N ALA A 353 31.55 -7.64 36.51
CA ALA A 353 32.23 -8.92 36.72
C ALA A 353 31.50 -9.81 37.75
N LYS A 354 30.97 -9.21 38.82
CA LYS A 354 30.19 -9.90 39.86
C LYS A 354 28.86 -10.43 39.31
N ARG A 355 28.14 -9.62 38.51
CA ARG A 355 26.92 -10.04 37.80
C ARG A 355 27.15 -11.12 36.76
N ARG A 356 28.34 -11.15 36.15
CA ARG A 356 28.73 -12.19 35.17
C ARG A 356 29.12 -13.50 35.85
N ARG A 357 29.67 -13.46 37.07
CA ARG A 357 29.93 -14.64 37.90
C ARG A 357 28.66 -15.21 38.54
N ALA A 358 27.67 -14.39 38.85
CA ALA A 358 26.38 -14.84 39.39
C ALA A 358 25.40 -15.43 38.33
N LYS A 359 25.77 -15.37 37.05
CA LYS A 359 25.01 -15.93 35.91
C LYS A 359 25.65 -17.21 35.33
N LYS A 360 26.76 -17.66 35.89
CA LYS A 360 27.32 -19.00 35.70
C LYS A 360 27.03 -19.79 36.96
#